data_AF-A0A497FFW2-F1
#
_entry.id   AF-A0A497FFW2-F1
#
_cell.length_a   1.000
_cell.length_b   1.000
_cell.length_c   1.000
_cell.angle_alpha   90.00
_cell.angle_beta   90.00
_cell.angle_gamma   90.00
#
_symmetry.space_group_name_H-M   'P 1'
#
loop_
_entity.id
_entity.type
_entity.pdbx_description
1 polymer ?
#
loop_
_entity_poly.entity_id
_entity_poly.type
_entity_poly.pdbx_seq_one_letter_code
_entity_poly.pdbx_strand_id
1 'polypeptide(L)'
;MPELIMCIGNKIPLFPGKANYLTPLGENPLPSVFPSHYLSIVLKSLELDGWLSKREVNELIEISESIEDNYISFEELEAVWGEPFRTIRMFFYGKNISVKSEETIFSFWIPPQFATLSVALAAVLFKERLVISWMDLFDSGQKRFILSLLSRREPSSLICFFDKTKLSSMFKKLIIDIESINDIQLNVPLKNHIDKANGKLIELSKINGLWIPTGKIYDFVNFKGGCIPRIPRKINYLKTLFKEEASLIYEILDELLNNMPMSLSVFLSILREYFKNSKNVARIFRLLTCFKIISISQANVYLTERGVKFYENFFES
;
A
#
# COMPACT_ATOMS: atom_id res chain seq x y z
N MET A 1 -21.98 6.17 3.24
CA MET A 1 -20.92 6.38 4.24
C MET A 1 -19.86 5.29 4.05
N PRO A 2 -18.55 5.60 4.20
CA PRO A 2 -17.46 4.63 4.05
C PRO A 2 -17.51 3.65 5.22
N GLU A 3 -18.06 2.46 4.99
CA GLU A 3 -18.19 1.43 6.02
C GLU A 3 -16.94 0.54 6.06
N LEU A 4 -16.51 0.16 7.27
CA LEU A 4 -15.39 -0.75 7.47
C LEU A 4 -15.85 -2.04 8.14
N ILE A 5 -15.40 -3.15 7.58
CA ILE A 5 -15.75 -4.49 8.02
C ILE A 5 -14.46 -5.31 8.12
N MET A 6 -14.26 -5.95 9.26
CA MET A 6 -13.06 -6.72 9.59
C MET A 6 -13.46 -8.17 9.86
N CYS A 7 -13.03 -9.10 9.02
CA CYS A 7 -13.34 -10.51 9.17
C CYS A 7 -12.12 -11.27 9.69
N ILE A 8 -12.35 -12.11 10.68
CA ILE A 8 -11.43 -13.13 11.17
C ILE A 8 -11.98 -14.47 10.67
N GLY A 9 -11.13 -15.31 10.09
CA GLY A 9 -11.53 -16.60 9.53
C GLY A 9 -12.11 -16.56 8.11
N ASN A 10 -12.66 -17.70 7.67
CA ASN A 10 -12.86 -18.02 6.26
C ASN A 10 -14.23 -17.63 5.67
N LYS A 11 -15.31 -17.60 6.49
CA LYS A 11 -16.64 -17.22 6.00
C LYS A 11 -16.78 -15.69 6.00
N ILE A 12 -16.72 -15.09 4.82
CA ILE A 12 -16.80 -13.63 4.64
C ILE A 12 -18.22 -13.26 4.23
N PRO A 13 -18.94 -12.39 4.97
CA PRO A 13 -20.31 -12.02 4.64
C PRO A 13 -20.43 -11.29 3.30
N LEU A 14 -21.47 -11.62 2.56
CA LEU A 14 -21.90 -10.93 1.36
C LEU A 14 -22.72 -9.70 1.75
N PHE A 15 -22.22 -8.52 1.43
CA PHE A 15 -22.96 -7.27 1.62
C PHE A 15 -23.67 -6.80 0.35
N PRO A 16 -24.91 -6.30 0.46
CA PRO A 16 -25.60 -5.65 -0.65
C PRO A 16 -24.95 -4.30 -0.99
N GLY A 17 -24.88 -3.99 -2.28
CA GLY A 17 -24.29 -2.75 -2.81
C GLY A 17 -22.77 -2.82 -2.98
N LYS A 18 -22.16 -1.70 -3.42
CA LYS A 18 -20.72 -1.62 -3.73
C LYS A 18 -19.85 -1.87 -2.49
N ALA A 19 -19.05 -2.94 -2.54
CA ALA A 19 -18.08 -3.28 -1.51
C ALA A 19 -16.77 -3.80 -2.14
N ASN A 20 -15.65 -3.34 -1.58
CA ASN A 20 -14.32 -3.82 -1.91
C ASN A 20 -13.89 -4.83 -0.84
N TYR A 21 -13.67 -6.08 -1.25
CA TYR A 21 -13.20 -7.16 -0.41
C TYR A 21 -11.69 -7.29 -0.57
N LEU A 22 -10.97 -7.34 0.54
CA LEU A 22 -9.54 -7.55 0.58
C LEU A 22 -9.30 -8.87 1.31
N THR A 23 -8.80 -9.86 0.57
CA THR A 23 -8.68 -11.25 1.03
C THR A 23 -7.51 -11.95 0.36
N PRO A 24 -6.77 -12.88 1.00
CA PRO A 24 -5.70 -13.62 0.33
C PRO A 24 -6.15 -14.31 -0.97
N LEU A 25 -7.43 -14.68 -1.05
CA LEU A 25 -8.05 -15.36 -2.20
C LEU A 25 -8.73 -14.41 -3.19
N GLY A 26 -8.49 -13.10 -3.10
CA GLY A 26 -9.11 -12.12 -4.00
C GLY A 26 -8.73 -12.33 -5.46
N GLU A 27 -9.52 -11.77 -6.37
CA GLU A 27 -9.38 -12.03 -7.81
C GLU A 27 -8.55 -10.97 -8.54
N ASN A 28 -8.36 -9.80 -7.94
CA ASN A 28 -7.68 -8.68 -8.58
C ASN A 28 -6.45 -8.19 -7.80
N PRO A 29 -5.42 -7.66 -8.48
CA PRO A 29 -4.34 -6.94 -7.83
C PRO A 29 -4.79 -5.56 -7.40
N LEU A 30 -4.15 -5.04 -6.35
CA LEU A 30 -4.24 -3.62 -6.02
C LEU A 30 -3.44 -2.76 -7.02
N PRO A 31 -3.81 -1.49 -7.23
CA PRO A 31 -3.07 -0.57 -8.10
C PRO A 31 -1.62 -0.35 -7.67
N SER A 32 -0.77 0.04 -8.62
CA SER A 32 0.66 0.35 -8.39
C SER A 32 0.92 1.82 -8.03
N VAL A 33 -0.13 2.64 -7.93
CA VAL A 33 -0.06 4.10 -7.81
C VAL A 33 -0.98 4.56 -6.67
N PHE A 34 -0.56 5.57 -5.91
CA PHE A 34 -1.33 6.16 -4.82
C PHE A 34 -1.04 7.66 -4.65
N PRO A 35 -1.93 8.43 -3.99
CA PRO A 35 -1.69 9.86 -3.75
C PRO A 35 -0.43 10.10 -2.89
N SER A 36 0.39 11.07 -3.29
CA SER A 36 1.71 11.30 -2.69
C SER A 36 1.68 11.62 -1.19
N HIS A 37 0.64 12.31 -0.71
CA HIS A 37 0.46 12.64 0.71
C HIS A 37 0.24 11.40 1.62
N TYR A 38 0.05 10.21 1.04
CA TYR A 38 -0.05 8.95 1.77
C TYR A 38 1.25 8.15 1.81
N LEU A 39 2.35 8.67 1.24
CA LEU A 39 3.62 7.95 1.21
C LEU A 39 4.11 7.51 2.59
N SER A 40 3.98 8.36 3.61
CA SER A 40 4.37 7.99 4.99
C SER A 40 3.61 6.78 5.52
N ILE A 41 2.33 6.62 5.14
CA ILE A 41 1.50 5.47 5.51
C ILE A 41 1.97 4.22 4.78
N VAL A 42 2.26 4.34 3.48
CA VAL A 42 2.77 3.26 2.63
C VAL A 42 4.13 2.77 3.15
N LEU A 43 5.07 3.67 3.43
CA LEU A 43 6.39 3.31 3.96
C LEU A 43 6.29 2.70 5.36
N LYS A 44 5.41 3.23 6.22
CA LYS A 44 5.17 2.63 7.55
C LYS A 44 4.59 1.22 7.45
N SER A 45 3.73 0.95 6.46
CA SER A 45 3.20 -0.39 6.24
C SER A 45 4.29 -1.38 5.81
N LEU A 46 5.26 -0.94 5.00
CA LEU A 46 6.42 -1.75 4.63
C LEU A 46 7.37 -2.02 5.79
N GLU A 47 7.52 -1.05 6.70
CA GLU A 47 8.25 -1.27 7.97
C GLU A 47 7.60 -2.38 8.81
N LEU A 48 6.28 -2.36 8.89
CA LEU A 48 5.50 -3.34 9.65
C LEU A 48 5.43 -4.73 8.98
N ASP A 49 5.55 -4.78 7.65
CA ASP A 49 5.73 -6.03 6.90
C ASP A 49 7.19 -6.53 6.95
N GLY A 50 8.12 -5.77 7.55
CA GLY A 50 9.52 -6.16 7.75
C GLY A 50 10.44 -5.90 6.55
N TRP A 51 9.99 -5.16 5.54
CA TRP A 51 10.77 -4.87 4.33
C TRP A 51 11.67 -3.64 4.44
N LEU A 52 11.36 -2.74 5.36
CA LEU A 52 12.14 -1.53 5.61
C LEU A 52 12.41 -1.37 7.10
N SER A 53 13.60 -0.93 7.46
CA SER A 53 13.88 -0.41 8.79
C SER A 53 13.30 0.99 8.97
N LYS A 54 13.08 1.39 10.23
CA LYS A 54 12.65 2.75 10.57
C LYS A 54 13.60 3.83 10.01
N ARG A 55 14.91 3.53 9.93
CA ARG A 55 15.90 4.44 9.35
C ARG A 55 15.66 4.63 7.85
N GLU A 56 15.47 3.54 7.12
CA GLU A 56 15.23 3.58 5.68
C GLU A 56 13.92 4.29 5.35
N VAL A 57 12.87 4.10 6.16
CA VAL A 57 11.62 4.86 6.03
C VAL A 57 11.86 6.36 6.12
N ASN A 58 12.62 6.82 7.12
CA ASN A 58 12.90 8.24 7.29
C ASN A 58 13.74 8.79 6.11
N GLU A 59 14.79 8.07 5.70
CA GLU A 59 15.60 8.46 4.53
C GLU A 59 14.74 8.54 3.26
N LEU A 60 13.83 7.59 3.04
CA LEU A 60 12.91 7.59 1.91
C LEU A 60 11.95 8.78 1.93
N ILE A 61 11.41 9.13 3.09
CA ILE A 61 10.52 10.29 3.24
C ILE A 61 11.27 11.56 2.84
N GLU A 62 12.46 11.80 3.39
CA GLU A 62 13.28 12.98 3.06
C GLU A 62 13.61 13.07 1.57
N ILE A 63 13.96 11.95 0.96
CA ILE A 63 14.28 11.90 -0.47
C ILE A 63 13.03 12.17 -1.33
N SER A 64 11.90 11.60 -0.94
CA SER A 64 10.64 11.68 -1.69
C SER A 64 9.95 13.05 -1.62
N GLU A 65 10.23 13.86 -0.60
CA GLU A 65 9.78 15.27 -0.55
C GLU A 65 10.30 16.09 -1.74
N SER A 66 11.34 15.61 -2.42
CA SER A 66 11.86 16.23 -3.65
C SER A 66 11.07 15.87 -4.91
N ILE A 67 10.10 14.96 -4.84
CA ILE A 67 9.24 14.54 -5.96
C ILE A 67 7.99 15.44 -5.98
N GLU A 68 7.87 16.27 -7.01
CA GLU A 68 6.76 17.21 -7.17
C GLU A 68 5.59 16.57 -7.96
N ASP A 69 5.05 15.45 -7.48
CA ASP A 69 3.91 14.77 -8.10
C ASP A 69 2.76 14.52 -7.12
N ASN A 70 1.52 14.67 -7.60
CA ASN A 70 0.30 14.42 -6.81
C ASN A 70 0.08 12.93 -6.52
N TYR A 71 0.68 12.06 -7.33
CA TYR A 71 0.61 10.62 -7.22
C TYR A 71 2.01 10.05 -7.32
N ILE A 72 2.27 8.99 -6.56
CA ILE A 72 3.51 8.25 -6.56
C ILE A 72 3.20 6.83 -6.99
N SER A 73 4.05 6.29 -7.85
CA SER A 73 4.03 4.91 -8.30
C SER A 73 5.12 4.09 -7.61
N PHE A 74 4.92 2.78 -7.49
CA PHE A 74 6.00 1.88 -7.08
C PHE A 74 7.14 1.80 -8.10
N GLU A 75 6.92 2.24 -9.36
CA GLU A 75 8.00 2.37 -10.36
C GLU A 75 8.93 3.54 -10.01
N GLU A 76 8.37 4.68 -9.60
CA GLU A 76 9.14 5.82 -9.12
C GLU A 76 9.90 5.47 -7.82
N LEU A 77 9.26 4.78 -6.88
CA LEU A 77 9.94 4.34 -5.66
C LEU A 77 11.03 3.29 -5.93
N GLU A 78 10.85 2.43 -6.94
CA GLU A 78 11.92 1.55 -7.41
C GLU A 78 13.08 2.35 -7.98
N ALA A 79 12.85 3.36 -8.81
CA ALA A 79 13.94 4.23 -9.26
C ALA A 79 14.60 4.96 -8.07
N VAL A 80 13.81 5.39 -7.09
CA VAL A 80 14.28 6.11 -5.91
C VAL A 80 14.95 5.22 -4.84
N TRP A 81 14.84 3.90 -4.91
CA TRP A 81 15.39 3.07 -3.83
C TRP A 81 15.75 1.65 -4.22
N GLY A 82 15.11 1.10 -5.24
CA GLY A 82 15.27 -0.28 -5.68
C GLY A 82 14.33 -1.22 -4.93
N GLU A 83 14.90 -2.22 -4.25
CA GLU A 83 14.14 -3.10 -3.35
C GLU A 83 13.70 -2.33 -2.09
N PRO A 84 12.49 -2.56 -1.56
CA PRO A 84 11.55 -3.63 -1.89
C PRO A 84 10.61 -3.34 -3.07
N PHE A 85 10.69 -2.16 -3.67
CA PHE A 85 9.67 -1.67 -4.62
C PHE A 85 9.61 -2.46 -5.92
N ARG A 86 10.75 -2.95 -6.39
CA ARG A 86 10.80 -3.89 -7.52
C ARG A 86 10.00 -5.17 -7.22
N THR A 87 10.18 -5.75 -6.04
CA THR A 87 9.40 -6.91 -5.59
C THR A 87 7.92 -6.58 -5.44
N ILE A 88 7.57 -5.40 -4.89
CA ILE A 88 6.18 -4.95 -4.76
C ILE A 88 5.48 -4.91 -6.12
N ARG A 89 6.13 -4.40 -7.17
CA ARG A 89 5.55 -4.34 -8.53
C ARG A 89 5.17 -5.71 -9.10
N MET A 90 5.70 -6.81 -8.55
CA MET A 90 5.27 -8.16 -8.94
C MET A 90 3.81 -8.43 -8.57
N PHE A 91 3.28 -7.76 -7.54
CA PHE A 91 1.98 -8.05 -6.94
C PHE A 91 0.96 -6.93 -7.09
N PHE A 92 1.45 -5.69 -7.22
CA PHE A 92 0.64 -4.48 -7.30
C PHE A 92 0.70 -3.94 -8.72
N TYR A 93 -0.25 -4.36 -9.56
CA TYR A 93 -0.36 -3.96 -10.97
C TYR A 93 -1.82 -3.80 -11.42
N GLY A 94 -2.74 -3.65 -10.46
CA GLY A 94 -4.15 -3.39 -10.73
C GLY A 94 -4.31 -2.10 -11.53
N LYS A 95 -5.31 -2.06 -12.43
CA LYS A 95 -5.65 -0.80 -13.09
C LYS A 95 -6.20 0.17 -12.05
N ASN A 96 -5.92 1.47 -12.20
CA ASN A 96 -6.60 2.50 -11.42
C ASN A 96 -8.11 2.31 -11.63
N ILE A 97 -8.84 2.00 -10.56
CA ILE A 97 -10.24 1.64 -10.59
C ILE A 97 -11.04 2.91 -10.84
N SER A 98 -11.14 3.31 -12.11
CA SER A 98 -12.27 4.07 -12.63
C SER A 98 -13.32 3.06 -13.09
N VAL A 99 -13.79 2.21 -12.17
CA VAL A 99 -14.69 1.13 -12.56
C VAL A 99 -16.11 1.69 -12.70
N LYS A 100 -16.44 2.01 -13.95
CA LYS A 100 -17.79 2.16 -14.50
C LYS A 100 -18.44 0.77 -14.74
N SER A 101 -18.15 -0.25 -13.92
CA SER A 101 -18.86 -1.54 -14.03
C SER A 101 -20.09 -1.55 -13.12
N GLU A 102 -21.13 -2.21 -13.61
CA GLU A 102 -22.36 -2.54 -12.88
C GLU A 102 -22.12 -3.61 -11.80
N GLU A 103 -20.88 -4.10 -11.65
CA GLU A 103 -20.53 -5.08 -10.63
C GLU A 103 -20.62 -4.45 -9.22
N THR A 104 -21.30 -5.16 -8.34
CA THR A 104 -21.55 -4.77 -6.96
C THR A 104 -20.43 -5.21 -6.02
N ILE A 105 -19.56 -6.14 -6.43
CA ILE A 105 -18.54 -6.76 -5.58
C ILE A 105 -17.19 -6.68 -6.29
N PHE A 106 -16.21 -6.06 -5.65
CA PHE A 106 -14.81 -6.08 -6.11
C PHE A 106 -13.97 -6.84 -5.10
N SER A 107 -13.13 -7.76 -5.55
CA SER A 107 -12.24 -8.51 -4.66
C SER A 107 -10.77 -8.32 -5.04
N PHE A 108 -9.93 -8.04 -4.05
CA PHE A 108 -8.51 -7.79 -4.18
C PHE A 108 -7.72 -8.80 -3.35
N TRP A 109 -6.64 -9.33 -3.93
CA TRP A 109 -5.79 -10.27 -3.19
C TRP A 109 -4.88 -9.56 -2.20
N ILE A 110 -4.53 -10.27 -1.13
CA ILE A 110 -3.47 -9.88 -0.18
C ILE A 110 -2.25 -10.77 -0.43
N PRO A 111 -1.13 -10.25 -0.96
CA PRO A 111 0.12 -10.97 -1.01
C PRO A 111 0.62 -11.21 0.42
N PRO A 112 0.97 -12.45 0.82
CA PRO A 112 1.35 -12.75 2.21
C PRO A 112 2.49 -11.88 2.75
N GLN A 113 3.46 -11.56 1.90
CA GLN A 113 4.63 -10.74 2.24
C GLN A 113 4.38 -9.22 2.26
N PHE A 114 3.19 -8.76 1.84
CA PHE A 114 2.82 -7.34 1.77
C PHE A 114 1.44 -7.11 2.38
N ALA A 115 1.10 -7.86 3.43
CA ALA A 115 -0.24 -7.88 3.97
C ALA A 115 -0.67 -6.51 4.52
N THR A 116 0.20 -5.86 5.31
CA THR A 116 -0.10 -4.54 5.89
C THR A 116 -0.13 -3.48 4.79
N LEU A 117 0.77 -3.56 3.81
CA LEU A 117 0.75 -2.69 2.64
C LEU A 117 -0.56 -2.80 1.86
N SER A 118 -1.05 -4.01 1.58
CA SER A 118 -2.31 -4.20 0.86
C SER A 118 -3.49 -3.55 1.58
N VAL A 119 -3.58 -3.71 2.89
CA VAL A 119 -4.63 -3.08 3.70
C VAL A 119 -4.48 -1.56 3.68
N ALA A 120 -3.27 -1.07 3.90
CA ALA A 120 -2.99 0.36 3.92
C ALA A 120 -3.37 1.01 2.60
N LEU A 121 -2.95 0.42 1.49
CA LEU A 121 -3.20 0.90 0.14
C LEU A 121 -4.68 0.87 -0.22
N ALA A 122 -5.39 -0.24 0.05
CA ALA A 122 -6.84 -0.32 -0.14
C ALA A 122 -7.58 0.76 0.69
N ALA A 123 -7.11 1.01 1.91
CA ALA A 123 -7.65 2.02 2.81
C ALA A 123 -7.40 3.48 2.36
N VAL A 124 -6.41 3.74 1.51
CA VAL A 124 -6.23 5.09 0.93
C VAL A 124 -6.87 5.24 -0.45
N LEU A 125 -6.99 4.15 -1.21
CA LEU A 125 -7.53 4.19 -2.57
C LEU A 125 -9.06 4.13 -2.64
N PHE A 126 -9.71 3.31 -1.82
CA PHE A 126 -11.13 3.01 -1.99
C PHE A 126 -12.02 3.76 -1.01
N LYS A 127 -12.90 4.65 -1.47
CA LYS A 127 -13.80 5.40 -0.58
C LYS A 127 -15.05 4.60 -0.18
N GLU A 128 -15.36 3.52 -0.89
CA GLU A 128 -16.51 2.67 -0.64
C GLU A 128 -16.30 1.77 0.60
N ARG A 129 -17.30 0.92 0.87
CA ARG A 129 -17.22 -0.10 1.92
C ARG A 129 -16.00 -0.99 1.70
N LEU A 130 -15.15 -1.14 2.70
CA LEU A 130 -13.98 -2.00 2.68
C LEU A 130 -14.17 -3.17 3.65
N VAL A 131 -14.07 -4.40 3.12
CA VAL A 131 -14.16 -5.65 3.88
C VAL A 131 -12.77 -6.28 3.89
N ILE A 132 -12.08 -6.25 5.03
CA ILE A 132 -10.75 -6.86 5.19
C ILE A 132 -10.93 -8.19 5.86
N SER A 133 -10.54 -9.27 5.19
CA SER A 133 -10.60 -10.62 5.75
C SER A 133 -9.26 -11.09 6.29
N TRP A 134 -9.31 -12.17 7.08
CA TRP A 134 -8.15 -12.83 7.66
C TRP A 134 -7.33 -11.90 8.57
N MET A 135 -8.05 -11.08 9.35
CA MET A 135 -7.44 -10.14 10.31
C MET A 135 -6.58 -10.85 11.37
N ASP A 136 -6.74 -12.16 11.56
CA ASP A 136 -5.91 -13.02 12.38
C ASP A 136 -4.47 -13.17 11.88
N LEU A 137 -4.20 -12.98 10.58
CA LEU A 137 -2.84 -12.99 10.02
C LEU A 137 -1.94 -11.88 10.57
N PHE A 138 -2.53 -10.78 11.02
CA PHE A 138 -1.78 -9.60 11.46
C PHE A 138 -1.35 -9.72 12.92
N ASP A 139 -0.12 -9.29 13.21
CA ASP A 139 0.34 -9.19 14.59
C ASP A 139 -0.31 -8.01 15.34
N SER A 140 0.02 -7.86 16.62
CA SER A 140 -0.56 -6.80 17.47
C SER A 140 -0.14 -5.37 17.08
N GLY A 141 1.03 -5.19 16.47
CA GLY A 141 1.52 -3.92 15.96
C GLY A 141 0.81 -3.55 14.65
N GLN A 142 0.76 -4.48 13.70
CA GLN A 142 0.05 -4.35 12.44
C GLN A 142 -1.45 -4.07 12.66
N LYS A 143 -2.12 -4.82 13.55
CA LYS A 143 -3.52 -4.57 13.92
C LYS A 143 -3.75 -3.16 14.44
N ARG A 144 -2.89 -2.68 15.35
CA ARG A 144 -2.99 -1.32 15.90
C ARG A 144 -2.83 -0.24 14.83
N PHE A 145 -1.86 -0.41 13.93
CA PHE A 145 -1.66 0.49 12.80
C PHE A 145 -2.86 0.51 11.85
N ILE A 146 -3.35 -0.66 11.44
CA ILE A 146 -4.52 -0.80 10.57
C ILE A 146 -5.75 -0.13 11.20
N LEU A 147 -6.02 -0.38 12.48
CA LEU A 147 -7.13 0.25 13.20
C LEU A 147 -6.98 1.77 13.29
N SER A 148 -5.76 2.27 13.54
CA SER A 148 -5.47 3.71 13.55
C SER A 148 -5.71 4.35 12.18
N LEU A 149 -5.24 3.72 11.11
CA LEU A 149 -5.44 4.21 9.74
C LEU A 149 -6.93 4.30 9.40
N LEU A 150 -7.68 3.28 9.80
CA LEU A 150 -9.08 3.13 9.45
C LEU A 150 -10.04 3.90 10.38
N SER A 151 -9.55 4.39 11.53
CA SER A 151 -10.33 5.23 12.46
C SER A 151 -10.89 6.52 11.83
N ARG A 152 -10.29 6.97 10.72
CA ARG A 152 -10.74 8.12 9.93
C ARG A 152 -11.98 7.80 9.08
N ARG A 153 -12.30 6.53 8.87
CA ARG A 153 -13.58 6.09 8.28
C ARG A 153 -14.57 5.95 9.40
N GLU A 154 -15.84 6.31 9.19
CA GLU A 154 -16.87 6.00 10.19
C GLU A 154 -16.88 4.49 10.42
N PRO A 155 -16.50 4.03 11.63
CA PRO A 155 -16.55 2.62 11.90
C PRO A 155 -18.02 2.25 12.08
N SER A 156 -18.72 1.90 11.00
CA SER A 156 -19.91 1.05 11.09
C SER A 156 -19.54 -0.41 11.35
N SER A 157 -18.45 -0.59 12.10
CA SER A 157 -18.29 -1.51 13.22
C SER A 157 -18.82 -2.90 12.97
N LEU A 158 -18.13 -3.68 12.15
CA LEU A 158 -18.55 -5.05 11.94
C LEU A 158 -17.33 -5.97 11.94
N ILE A 159 -17.18 -6.73 13.02
CA ILE A 159 -16.22 -7.82 13.12
C ILE A 159 -16.91 -9.12 12.72
N CYS A 160 -16.29 -9.93 11.86
CA CYS A 160 -16.67 -11.33 11.65
C CYS A 160 -15.68 -12.20 12.42
N PHE A 161 -16.17 -13.17 13.19
CA PHE A 161 -15.40 -13.82 14.26
C PHE A 161 -14.74 -15.16 13.83
N PHE A 162 -13.49 -15.43 14.26
CA PHE A 162 -13.17 -16.28 15.44
C PHE A 162 -11.73 -16.07 15.96
N ASP A 163 -11.52 -15.21 16.97
CA ASP A 163 -10.64 -15.51 18.13
C ASP A 163 -10.73 -14.43 19.24
N LYS A 164 -10.53 -14.87 20.49
CA LYS A 164 -10.69 -14.23 21.82
C LYS A 164 -9.95 -12.90 22.06
N THR A 165 -10.11 -11.91 21.20
CA THR A 165 -9.36 -10.64 21.32
C THR A 165 -10.21 -9.47 21.83
N LYS A 166 -9.54 -8.60 22.62
CA LYS A 166 -10.00 -7.35 23.25
C LYS A 166 -10.55 -6.29 22.26
N LEU A 167 -10.73 -6.62 20.98
CA LEU A 167 -11.24 -5.72 19.95
C LEU A 167 -12.71 -5.37 20.18
N SER A 168 -13.47 -6.17 20.93
CA SER A 168 -14.92 -6.04 21.11
C SER A 168 -15.42 -4.73 21.76
N SER A 169 -14.55 -3.94 22.38
CA SER A 169 -14.97 -2.69 23.03
C SER A 169 -15.28 -1.58 22.04
N MET A 170 -14.58 -1.54 20.90
CA MET A 170 -14.67 -0.44 19.92
C MET A 170 -15.80 -0.60 18.91
N PHE A 171 -16.39 -1.79 18.79
CA PHE A 171 -17.34 -2.13 17.73
C PHE A 171 -18.76 -2.25 18.26
N LYS A 172 -19.71 -1.64 17.53
CA LYS A 172 -21.14 -1.67 17.83
C LYS A 172 -21.89 -2.86 17.25
N LYS A 173 -21.35 -3.55 16.23
CA LYS A 173 -21.97 -4.73 15.61
C LYS A 173 -20.97 -5.86 15.44
N LEU A 174 -21.49 -7.08 15.39
CA LEU A 174 -20.76 -8.32 15.21
C LEU A 174 -21.53 -9.22 14.24
N ILE A 175 -20.90 -9.76 13.20
CA ILE A 175 -21.49 -10.83 12.39
C ILE A 175 -20.84 -12.15 12.78
N ILE A 176 -21.66 -13.15 13.05
CA ILE A 176 -21.20 -14.43 13.54
C ILE A 176 -21.74 -15.59 12.73
N ASP A 177 -20.94 -16.64 12.60
CA ASP A 177 -21.39 -17.95 12.18
C ASP A 177 -21.89 -18.73 13.40
N ILE A 178 -23.20 -18.97 13.46
CA ILE A 178 -23.84 -19.65 14.60
C ILE A 178 -23.32 -21.08 14.75
N GLU A 179 -23.00 -21.75 13.64
CA GLU A 179 -22.49 -23.13 13.66
C GLU A 179 -21.13 -23.23 14.37
N SER A 180 -20.39 -22.12 14.42
CA SER A 180 -19.07 -22.04 15.04
C SER A 180 -19.08 -21.57 16.50
N ILE A 181 -20.25 -21.25 17.07
CA ILE A 181 -20.37 -20.63 18.39
C ILE A 181 -20.76 -21.64 19.47
N ASN A 182 -20.00 -21.60 20.58
CA ASN A 182 -20.48 -22.09 21.85
C ASN A 182 -21.31 -20.99 22.55
N ASP A 183 -22.61 -21.24 22.75
CA ASP A 183 -23.58 -20.34 23.41
C ASP A 183 -23.06 -19.71 24.72
N ILE A 184 -22.22 -20.44 25.44
CA ILE A 184 -21.63 -20.07 26.74
C ILE A 184 -20.70 -18.84 26.63
N GLN A 185 -20.10 -18.56 25.46
CA GLN A 185 -19.04 -17.55 25.33
C GLN A 185 -19.54 -16.13 25.04
N LEU A 186 -20.75 -15.97 24.49
CA LEU A 186 -21.25 -14.66 24.06
C LEU A 186 -22.23 -14.01 25.05
N ASN A 187 -22.69 -14.74 26.09
CA ASN A 187 -23.77 -14.29 26.98
C ASN A 187 -25.04 -13.88 26.18
N VAL A 188 -25.37 -14.63 25.12
CA VAL A 188 -26.51 -14.34 24.25
C VAL A 188 -27.52 -15.50 24.31
N PRO A 189 -28.82 -15.24 24.49
CA PRO A 189 -29.85 -16.26 24.33
C PRO A 189 -30.05 -16.57 22.84
N LEU A 190 -29.16 -17.38 22.27
CA LEU A 190 -29.19 -17.75 20.84
C LEU A 190 -30.23 -18.83 20.50
N LYS A 191 -30.71 -19.58 21.51
CA LYS A 191 -31.61 -20.74 21.35
C LYS A 191 -32.80 -20.56 20.39
N ASN A 192 -33.40 -19.37 20.32
CA ASN A 192 -34.59 -19.11 19.48
C ASN A 192 -34.26 -18.61 18.06
N HIS A 193 -33.00 -18.30 17.75
CA HIS A 193 -32.56 -17.82 16.42
C HIS A 193 -31.80 -18.89 15.62
N ILE A 194 -31.42 -20.00 16.25
CA ILE A 194 -30.65 -21.12 15.66
C ILE A 194 -31.45 -21.86 14.57
N ASP A 195 -32.76 -22.02 14.74
CA ASP A 195 -33.59 -22.82 13.81
C ASP A 195 -33.77 -22.22 12.41
N LYS A 196 -33.40 -20.94 12.19
CA LYS A 196 -33.60 -20.23 10.91
C LYS A 196 -32.32 -19.96 10.11
N ALA A 197 -31.13 -20.27 10.64
CA ALA A 197 -29.86 -19.75 10.12
C ALA A 197 -28.80 -20.83 9.84
N ASN A 198 -29.24 -22.06 9.54
CA ASN A 198 -28.35 -23.14 9.14
C ASN A 198 -27.50 -22.71 7.92
N GLY A 199 -26.17 -22.75 8.04
CA GLY A 199 -25.22 -22.33 7.02
C GLY A 199 -25.10 -20.81 6.75
N LYS A 200 -25.69 -19.94 7.59
CA LYS A 200 -25.70 -18.47 7.37
C LYS A 200 -25.09 -17.69 8.54
N LEU A 201 -24.80 -16.41 8.32
CA LEU A 201 -24.22 -15.52 9.33
C LEU A 201 -25.29 -14.57 9.93
N ILE A 202 -25.23 -14.29 11.23
CA ILE A 202 -26.18 -13.37 11.92
C ILE A 202 -25.48 -12.11 12.42
N GLU A 203 -26.13 -10.96 12.29
CA GLU A 203 -25.71 -9.70 12.93
C GLU A 203 -26.24 -9.58 14.37
N LEU A 204 -25.34 -9.26 15.28
CA LEU A 204 -25.58 -8.86 16.65
C LEU A 204 -25.23 -7.38 16.82
N SER A 205 -25.95 -6.69 17.69
CA SER A 205 -25.69 -5.31 18.10
C SER A 205 -25.31 -5.24 19.58
N LYS A 206 -24.42 -4.33 19.93
CA LYS A 206 -24.00 -4.12 21.32
C LYS A 206 -24.89 -3.10 22.01
N ILE A 207 -25.65 -3.54 23.00
CA ILE A 207 -26.54 -2.70 23.81
C ILE A 207 -26.19 -2.93 25.28
N ASN A 208 -25.78 -1.88 26.00
CA ASN A 208 -25.38 -1.94 27.42
C ASN A 208 -24.33 -3.03 27.72
N GLY A 209 -23.40 -3.27 26.78
CA GLY A 209 -22.35 -4.29 26.93
C GLY A 209 -22.77 -5.72 26.57
N LEU A 210 -24.06 -5.95 26.30
CA LEU A 210 -24.61 -7.23 25.86
C LEU A 210 -24.76 -7.27 24.34
N TRP A 211 -24.57 -8.44 23.74
CA TRP A 211 -24.81 -8.66 22.32
C TRP A 211 -26.24 -9.14 22.09
N ILE A 212 -26.98 -8.45 21.24
CA ILE A 212 -28.40 -8.73 20.96
C ILE A 212 -28.59 -8.94 19.46
N PRO A 213 -29.20 -10.08 19.02
CA PRO A 213 -29.50 -10.32 17.62
C PRO A 213 -30.34 -9.20 17.01
N THR A 214 -29.93 -8.70 15.84
CA THR A 214 -30.69 -7.66 15.11
C THR A 214 -31.77 -8.26 14.20
N GLY A 215 -31.73 -9.57 13.99
CA GLY A 215 -32.60 -10.29 13.05
C GLY A 215 -32.09 -10.27 11.60
N LYS A 216 -30.97 -9.59 11.31
CA LYS A 216 -30.36 -9.64 9.97
C LYS A 216 -29.50 -10.89 9.80
N ILE A 217 -29.62 -11.47 8.61
CA ILE A 217 -28.91 -12.67 8.20
C ILE A 217 -28.14 -12.36 6.91
N TYR A 218 -26.91 -12.86 6.81
CA TYR A 218 -26.02 -12.66 5.68
C TYR A 218 -25.65 -14.01 5.08
N ASP A 219 -25.65 -14.09 3.76
CA ASP A 219 -24.96 -15.14 3.02
C ASP A 219 -23.45 -14.84 3.02
N PHE A 220 -22.63 -15.77 2.50
CA PHE A 220 -21.18 -15.60 2.44
C PHE A 220 -20.66 -15.64 1.00
N VAL A 221 -19.52 -14.99 0.77
CA VAL A 221 -18.84 -14.97 -0.53
C VAL A 221 -17.74 -16.02 -0.53
N ASN A 222 -17.71 -16.84 -1.59
CA ASN A 222 -16.63 -17.79 -1.83
C ASN A 222 -15.67 -17.24 -2.88
N PHE A 223 -14.51 -16.75 -2.44
CA PHE A 223 -13.45 -16.32 -3.33
C PHE A 223 -12.63 -17.54 -3.81
N LYS A 224 -12.32 -17.58 -5.10
CA LYS A 224 -11.53 -18.65 -5.73
C LYS A 224 -10.28 -18.13 -6.44
N GLY A 225 -9.95 -16.85 -6.22
CA GLY A 225 -8.78 -16.22 -6.79
C GLY A 225 -7.51 -16.59 -6.04
N GLY A 226 -6.57 -15.66 -6.06
CA GLY A 226 -5.27 -15.84 -5.46
C GLY A 226 -4.23 -14.92 -6.07
N CYS A 227 -3.19 -14.68 -5.30
CA CYS A 227 -2.11 -13.80 -5.69
C CYS A 227 -1.27 -14.41 -6.83
N ILE A 228 -1.22 -13.72 -7.98
CA ILE A 228 -0.43 -14.16 -9.15
C ILE A 228 0.72 -13.17 -9.34
N PRO A 229 1.97 -13.49 -8.93
CA PRO A 229 3.10 -12.61 -9.17
C PRO A 229 3.41 -12.47 -10.67
N ARG A 230 3.79 -11.27 -11.10
CA ARG A 230 4.26 -10.99 -12.46
C ARG A 230 5.70 -10.50 -12.43
N ILE A 231 6.45 -10.79 -13.49
CA ILE A 231 7.77 -10.18 -13.67
C ILE A 231 7.55 -8.70 -14.03
N PRO A 232 8.07 -7.74 -13.24
CA PRO A 232 7.89 -6.33 -13.52
C PRO A 232 8.65 -5.96 -14.79
N ARG A 233 8.08 -5.05 -15.59
CA ARG A 233 8.77 -4.52 -16.76
C ARG A 233 10.01 -3.74 -16.30
N LYS A 234 11.10 -3.87 -17.06
CA LYS A 234 12.27 -2.99 -16.89
C LYS A 234 11.82 -1.54 -17.02
N ILE A 235 12.33 -0.68 -16.15
CA ILE A 235 12.06 0.76 -16.15
C ILE A 235 13.36 1.52 -16.40
N ASN A 236 13.27 2.64 -17.10
CA ASN A 236 14.38 3.55 -17.30
C ASN A 236 14.38 4.55 -16.14
N TYR A 237 15.29 4.37 -15.17
CA TYR A 237 15.30 5.17 -13.94
C TYR A 237 15.46 6.67 -14.19
N LEU A 238 16.25 7.05 -15.20
CA LEU A 238 16.42 8.46 -15.55
C LEU A 238 15.14 9.04 -16.15
N LYS A 239 14.49 8.34 -17.09
CA LYS A 239 13.19 8.78 -17.64
C LYS A 239 12.12 8.86 -16.55
N THR A 240 12.11 7.92 -15.61
CA THR A 240 11.15 7.91 -14.50
C THR A 240 11.31 9.13 -13.58
N LEU A 241 12.54 9.52 -13.20
CA LEU A 241 12.75 10.62 -12.25
C LEU A 241 12.95 12.01 -12.89
N PHE A 242 13.58 12.07 -14.06
CA PHE A 242 13.94 13.33 -14.71
C PHE A 242 13.06 13.64 -15.93
N LYS A 243 12.14 12.75 -16.30
CA LYS A 243 11.16 12.95 -17.38
C LYS A 243 11.86 13.38 -18.67
N GLU A 244 11.53 14.56 -19.19
CA GLU A 244 12.09 15.12 -20.44
C GLU A 244 13.60 15.41 -20.36
N GLU A 245 14.14 15.58 -19.15
CA GLU A 245 15.54 15.93 -18.93
C GLU A 245 16.46 14.70 -18.91
N ALA A 246 15.90 13.49 -18.97
CA ALA A 246 16.62 12.24 -18.79
C ALA A 246 17.82 12.04 -19.72
N SER A 247 17.68 12.39 -21.02
CA SER A 247 18.78 12.27 -21.98
C SER A 247 19.93 13.22 -21.65
N LEU A 248 19.63 14.46 -21.25
CA LEU A 248 20.65 15.43 -20.84
C LEU A 248 21.35 14.97 -19.55
N ILE A 249 20.59 14.42 -18.60
CA ILE A 249 21.19 13.85 -17.38
C ILE A 249 22.09 12.66 -17.73
N TYR A 250 21.69 11.80 -18.66
CA TYR A 250 22.53 10.69 -19.11
C TYR A 250 23.88 11.18 -19.64
N GLU A 251 23.89 12.21 -20.51
CA GLU A 251 25.12 12.82 -21.03
C GLU A 251 25.99 13.39 -19.89
N ILE A 252 25.39 14.09 -18.93
CA ILE A 252 26.12 14.61 -17.76
C ILE A 252 26.73 13.48 -16.91
N LEU A 253 26.01 12.36 -16.77
CA LEU A 253 26.53 11.19 -16.04
C LEU A 253 27.64 10.48 -16.82
N ASP A 254 27.58 10.44 -18.16
CA ASP A 254 28.65 9.91 -19.01
C ASP A 254 29.92 10.78 -18.91
N GLU A 255 29.77 12.11 -19.00
CA GLU A 255 30.88 13.04 -18.79
C GLU A 255 31.51 12.87 -17.41
N LEU A 256 30.68 12.72 -16.36
CA LEU A 256 31.17 12.46 -15.01
C LEU A 256 31.90 11.11 -14.95
N LEU A 257 31.33 10.05 -15.51
CA LEU A 257 31.89 8.70 -15.50
C LEU A 257 33.30 8.67 -16.12
N ASN A 258 33.47 9.37 -17.24
CA ASN A 258 34.72 9.42 -18.00
C ASN A 258 35.78 10.35 -17.38
N ASN A 259 35.39 11.28 -16.51
CA ASN A 259 36.28 12.33 -15.97
C ASN A 259 36.35 12.37 -14.42
N MET A 260 35.92 11.31 -13.73
CA MET A 260 35.99 11.23 -12.27
C MET A 260 37.45 11.13 -11.74
N PRO A 261 37.78 11.78 -10.62
CA PRO A 261 36.95 12.75 -9.88
C PRO A 261 36.88 14.10 -10.59
N MET A 262 35.67 14.68 -10.68
CA MET A 262 35.46 15.99 -11.30
C MET A 262 35.34 17.06 -10.22
N SER A 263 36.01 18.22 -10.38
CA SER A 263 35.86 19.30 -9.40
C SER A 263 34.44 19.87 -9.41
N LEU A 264 33.91 20.24 -8.23
CA LEU A 264 32.55 20.76 -8.10
C LEU A 264 32.30 22.01 -8.94
N SER A 265 33.32 22.87 -9.10
CA SER A 265 33.21 24.06 -9.96
C SER A 265 33.03 23.71 -11.43
N VAL A 266 33.75 22.68 -11.91
CA VAL A 266 33.62 22.20 -13.30
C VAL A 266 32.26 21.55 -13.49
N PHE A 267 31.84 20.69 -12.56
CA PHE A 267 30.52 20.05 -12.62
C PHE A 267 29.38 21.07 -12.66
N LEU A 268 29.43 22.11 -11.83
CA LEU A 268 28.43 23.18 -11.86
C LEU A 268 28.47 24.01 -13.15
N SER A 269 29.64 24.11 -13.81
CA SER A 269 29.76 24.76 -15.12
C SER A 269 29.06 23.95 -16.20
N ILE A 270 29.29 22.63 -16.23
CA ILE A 270 28.61 21.68 -17.14
C ILE A 270 27.09 21.79 -16.94
N LEU A 271 26.61 21.71 -15.69
CA LEU A 271 25.18 21.86 -15.44
C LEU A 271 24.60 23.18 -15.97
N ARG A 272 25.33 24.30 -15.90
CA ARG A 272 24.88 25.60 -16.42
C ARG A 272 24.88 25.68 -17.94
N GLU A 273 25.78 24.95 -18.59
CA GLU A 273 25.83 24.84 -20.04
C GLU A 273 24.62 24.08 -20.58
N TYR A 274 24.32 22.93 -19.95
CA TYR A 274 23.16 22.11 -20.26
C TYR A 274 21.83 22.76 -19.87
N PHE A 275 21.75 23.33 -18.66
CA PHE A 275 20.56 23.96 -18.12
C PHE A 275 20.77 25.47 -18.01
N LYS A 276 20.33 26.22 -19.03
CA LYS A 276 20.46 27.69 -19.11
C LYS A 276 19.78 28.45 -17.94
N ASN A 277 18.85 27.81 -17.24
CA ASN A 277 18.10 28.39 -16.13
C ASN A 277 18.72 27.98 -14.77
N SER A 278 19.15 28.96 -13.97
CA SER A 278 19.75 28.73 -12.65
C SER A 278 18.86 27.96 -11.68
N LYS A 279 17.53 28.10 -11.79
CA LYS A 279 16.58 27.31 -11.00
C LYS A 279 16.60 25.83 -11.39
N ASN A 280 16.73 25.53 -12.68
CA ASN A 280 16.82 24.16 -13.17
C ASN A 280 18.14 23.52 -12.77
N VAL A 281 19.26 24.26 -12.89
CA VAL A 281 20.57 23.81 -12.39
C VAL A 281 20.49 23.43 -10.91
N ALA A 282 19.93 24.30 -10.07
CA ALA A 282 19.79 24.03 -8.64
C ALA A 282 18.89 22.83 -8.36
N ARG A 283 17.76 22.70 -9.07
CA ARG A 283 16.86 21.56 -8.95
C ARG A 283 17.55 20.25 -9.34
N ILE A 284 18.18 20.19 -10.51
CA ILE A 284 18.89 19.00 -11.01
C ILE A 284 20.02 18.61 -10.05
N PHE A 285 20.85 19.57 -9.66
CA PHE A 285 21.93 19.32 -8.72
C PHE A 285 21.41 18.77 -7.38
N ARG A 286 20.31 19.34 -6.86
CA ARG A 286 19.62 18.83 -5.67
C ARG A 286 19.13 17.40 -5.89
N LEU A 287 18.46 17.10 -7.00
CA LEU A 287 17.94 15.74 -7.26
C LEU A 287 19.08 14.72 -7.39
N LEU A 288 20.16 15.04 -8.10
CA LEU A 288 21.32 14.17 -8.23
C LEU A 288 21.97 13.85 -6.89
N THR A 289 22.03 14.82 -5.98
CA THR A 289 22.58 14.63 -4.62
C THR A 289 21.60 13.92 -3.69
N CYS A 290 20.33 14.35 -3.65
CA CYS A 290 19.29 13.75 -2.80
C CYS A 290 19.03 12.28 -3.15
N PHE A 291 18.97 11.93 -4.44
CA PHE A 291 18.85 10.53 -4.87
C PHE A 291 20.16 9.76 -4.76
N LYS A 292 21.21 10.35 -4.18
CA LYS A 292 22.54 9.76 -4.02
C LYS A 292 23.07 9.22 -5.37
N ILE A 293 22.75 9.86 -6.48
CA ILE A 293 23.30 9.53 -7.82
C ILE A 293 24.75 10.02 -7.87
N ILE A 294 24.99 11.21 -7.33
CA ILE A 294 26.32 11.75 -7.12
C ILE A 294 26.60 11.93 -5.62
N SER A 295 27.88 11.96 -5.27
CA SER A 295 28.37 12.33 -3.94
C SER A 295 29.45 13.39 -4.06
N ILE A 296 29.60 14.22 -3.03
CA ILE A 296 30.58 15.31 -3.00
C ILE A 296 31.53 15.07 -1.84
N SER A 297 32.82 14.97 -2.13
CA SER A 297 33.87 14.82 -1.13
C SER A 297 35.07 15.68 -1.51
N GLN A 298 35.58 16.47 -0.57
CA GLN A 298 36.74 17.35 -0.76
C GLN A 298 36.63 18.25 -2.00
N ALA A 299 35.46 18.87 -2.20
CA ALA A 299 35.13 19.71 -3.37
C ALA A 299 35.20 18.99 -4.74
N ASN A 300 35.22 17.65 -4.74
CA ASN A 300 35.09 16.83 -5.94
C ASN A 300 33.77 16.08 -5.94
N VAL A 301 33.23 15.85 -7.14
CA VAL A 301 32.01 15.13 -7.43
C VAL A 301 32.37 13.74 -7.93
N TYR A 302 31.68 12.74 -7.38
CA TYR A 302 31.82 11.33 -7.73
C TYR A 302 30.45 10.77 -8.06
N LEU A 303 30.39 9.92 -9.09
CA LEU A 303 29.27 9.03 -9.34
C LEU A 303 29.26 7.93 -8.26
N THR A 304 28.13 7.69 -7.64
CA THR A 304 27.99 6.61 -6.66
C THR A 304 27.69 5.29 -7.37
N GLU A 305 27.74 4.16 -6.65
CA GLU A 305 27.26 2.87 -7.17
C GLU A 305 25.81 2.97 -7.70
N ARG A 306 24.99 3.78 -7.02
CA ARG A 306 23.62 4.04 -7.45
C ARG A 306 23.57 4.88 -8.72
N GLY A 307 24.42 5.90 -8.84
CA GLY A 307 24.55 6.67 -10.07
C GLY A 307 24.96 5.82 -11.27
N VAL A 308 25.86 4.85 -11.07
CA VAL A 308 26.22 3.86 -12.10
C VAL A 308 24.99 3.03 -12.50
N LYS A 309 24.20 2.52 -11.55
CA LYS A 309 22.95 1.79 -11.87
C LYS A 309 21.96 2.65 -12.65
N PHE A 310 21.86 3.94 -12.35
CA PHE A 310 21.02 4.87 -13.10
C PHE A 310 21.49 5.03 -14.55
N TYR A 311 22.79 5.19 -14.74
CA TYR A 311 23.43 5.26 -16.04
C TYR A 311 23.22 3.97 -16.86
N GLU A 312 23.49 2.81 -16.27
CA GLU A 312 23.35 1.50 -16.94
C GLU A 312 21.91 1.11 -17.26
N ASN A 313 20.92 1.59 -16.51
CA ASN A 313 19.50 1.35 -16.77
C ASN A 313 18.88 2.38 -17.72
N PHE A 314 19.68 3.23 -18.35
CA PHE A 314 19.19 4.10 -19.41
C PHE A 314 19.05 3.35 -20.73
N PHE A 315 17.90 3.52 -21.37
CA PHE A 315 17.65 3.08 -22.73
C PHE A 315 16.68 4.04 -23.42
N GLU A 316 17.01 4.43 -24.65
CA GLU A 316 16.13 5.22 -25.51
C GLU A 316 15.00 4.33 -26.04
N SER A 317 14.02 4.06 -25.16
CA SER A 317 12.76 3.41 -25.53
C SER A 317 11.94 4.25 -26.51
#